data_AF-A0A084JB67-F1
#
_entry.id   AF-A0A084JB67-F1
#
_cell.length_a   1.000
_cell.length_b   1.000
_cell.length_c   1.000
_cell.angle_alpha   90.00
_cell.angle_beta   90.00
_cell.angle_gamma   90.00
#
_symmetry.space_group_name_H-M   'P 1'
#
loop_
_entity.id
_entity.type
_entity.pdbx_description
1 polymer ?
#
loop_
_entity_poly.entity_id
_entity_poly.type
_entity_poly.pdbx_seq_one_letter_code
_entity_poly.pdbx_strand_id
1 'polypeptide(L)'
;MEDTKRCGLEALEKTAEISEFKWYIFDIINEGVEQDGIEKSKFSLDKENADAVCFMIGDGNFSVCGRAKEASKDHHNIYHAVCDFFDRIYENEEKAEEAVTRFLIRTLDLPALMKKPSRSMLRDQICKCQEEVNALEEKIKKEPEKKEEAMLSLKRIYLKGLNEKMERYFGETV
;
A
#
# COMPACT_ATOMS: atom_id res chain seq x y z
N MET A 1 -3.80 10.72 35.14
CA MET A 1 -4.43 10.83 33.82
C MET A 1 -3.31 11.06 32.85
N GLU A 2 -2.85 10.00 32.20
CA GLU A 2 -1.85 10.10 31.14
C GLU A 2 -2.56 10.08 29.80
N ASP A 3 -2.17 11.04 28.97
CA ASP A 3 -2.82 11.43 27.73
C ASP A 3 -2.92 10.29 26.72
N THR A 4 -4.08 10.30 26.08
CA THR A 4 -4.53 9.48 24.96
C THR A 4 -3.45 9.17 23.92
N LYS A 5 -3.36 7.87 23.62
CA LYS A 5 -2.87 7.25 22.37
C LYS A 5 -2.81 8.24 21.20
N ARG A 6 -1.61 8.65 20.81
CA ARG A 6 -1.36 9.19 19.46
C ARG A 6 -1.41 8.05 18.46
N CYS A 7 -2.58 7.88 17.85
CA CYS A 7 -2.76 7.11 16.63
C CYS A 7 -2.45 8.02 15.43
N GLY A 8 -1.76 7.50 14.41
CA GLY A 8 -1.62 8.18 13.12
C GLY A 8 -0.25 8.82 12.86
N LEU A 9 -0.11 9.34 11.62
CA LEU A 9 1.11 9.84 10.97
C LEU A 9 2.00 10.77 11.83
N GLU A 10 1.48 11.33 12.91
CA GLU A 10 2.22 12.11 13.91
C GLU A 10 3.47 11.40 14.46
N ALA A 11 3.47 10.06 14.46
CA ALA A 11 4.63 9.28 14.88
C ALA A 11 5.77 9.24 13.84
N LEU A 12 5.53 9.67 12.60
CA LEU A 12 6.51 9.74 11.50
C LEU A 12 7.13 11.15 11.36
N GLU A 13 6.67 12.12 12.15
CA GLU A 13 6.94 13.57 11.97
C GLU A 13 8.36 14.03 12.36
N LYS A 14 9.25 13.15 12.84
CA LYS A 14 10.59 13.56 13.27
C LYS A 14 11.68 12.74 12.59
N THR A 15 12.35 13.42 11.65
CA THR A 15 13.70 13.14 11.09
C THR A 15 13.84 11.95 10.13
N ALA A 16 14.34 12.23 8.91
CA ALA A 16 14.80 11.30 7.85
C ALA A 16 13.79 10.28 7.27
N GLU A 17 12.88 9.73 8.08
CA GLU A 17 11.92 8.68 7.69
C GLU A 17 10.85 9.16 6.68
N ILE A 18 10.47 10.45 6.70
CA ILE A 18 9.55 11.03 5.70
C ILE A 18 10.14 10.97 4.29
N SER A 19 11.47 11.14 4.15
CA SER A 19 12.15 11.05 2.86
C SER A 19 12.05 9.64 2.27
N GLU A 20 12.37 8.61 3.06
CA GLU A 20 12.37 7.22 2.58
C GLU A 20 10.95 6.70 2.28
N PHE A 21 9.96 7.05 3.11
CA PHE A 21 8.55 6.75 2.81
C PHE A 21 8.13 7.35 1.48
N LYS A 22 8.41 8.65 1.32
CA LYS A 22 7.99 9.42 0.17
C LYS A 22 8.60 8.86 -1.11
N TRP A 23 9.91 8.57 -1.09
CA TRP A 23 10.57 7.93 -2.22
C TRP A 23 10.03 6.52 -2.50
N TYR A 24 9.73 5.73 -1.48
CA TYR A 24 9.15 4.40 -1.68
C TYR A 24 7.75 4.46 -2.34
N ILE A 25 6.88 5.36 -1.87
CA ILE A 25 5.57 5.58 -2.48
C ILE A 25 5.73 6.05 -3.94
N PHE A 26 6.65 6.98 -4.19
CA PHE A 26 6.92 7.45 -5.54
C PHE A 26 7.46 6.35 -6.46
N ASP A 27 8.34 5.48 -5.97
CA ASP A 27 8.88 4.37 -6.74
C ASP A 27 7.77 3.38 -7.14
N ILE A 28 6.86 3.03 -6.20
CA ILE A 28 5.73 2.14 -6.53
C ILE A 28 4.83 2.78 -7.58
N ILE A 29 4.48 4.05 -7.40
CA ILE A 29 3.62 4.77 -8.34
C ILE A 29 4.30 4.83 -9.71
N ASN A 30 5.58 5.25 -9.77
CA ASN A 30 6.34 5.38 -11.00
C ASN A 30 6.49 4.03 -11.71
N GLU A 31 6.81 2.96 -10.99
CA GLU A 31 6.90 1.61 -11.55
C GLU A 31 5.56 1.16 -12.14
N GLY A 32 4.44 1.39 -11.43
CA GLY A 32 3.10 1.02 -11.89
C GLY A 32 2.70 1.74 -13.17
N VAL A 33 2.87 3.06 -13.22
CA VAL A 33 2.51 3.85 -14.40
C VAL A 33 3.45 3.59 -15.59
N GLU A 34 4.74 3.31 -15.35
CA GLU A 34 5.67 2.89 -16.40
C GLU A 34 5.31 1.51 -16.97
N GLN A 35 4.93 0.55 -16.10
CA GLN A 35 4.47 -0.78 -16.52
C GLN A 35 3.24 -0.72 -17.42
N ASP A 36 2.37 0.26 -17.20
CA ASP A 36 1.17 0.47 -18.01
C ASP A 36 1.41 1.35 -19.26
N GLY A 37 2.65 1.77 -19.50
CA GLY A 37 3.03 2.56 -20.67
C GLY A 37 2.58 4.02 -20.61
N ILE A 38 2.33 4.57 -19.42
CA ILE A 38 2.01 5.99 -19.25
C ILE A 38 3.28 6.83 -19.43
N GLU A 39 3.23 7.80 -20.33
CA GLU A 39 4.34 8.70 -20.61
C GLU A 39 4.71 9.58 -19.39
N LYS A 40 6.00 9.83 -19.15
CA LYS A 40 6.46 10.70 -18.04
C LYS A 40 5.98 12.15 -18.16
N SER A 41 5.52 12.59 -19.33
CA SER A 41 4.89 13.90 -19.54
C SER A 41 3.50 13.99 -18.92
N LYS A 42 2.85 12.85 -18.65
CA LYS A 42 1.45 12.76 -18.24
C LYS A 42 1.24 12.83 -16.74
N PHE A 43 2.29 12.62 -15.95
CA PHE A 43 2.26 12.64 -14.49
C PHE A 43 3.50 13.30 -13.91
N SER A 44 3.40 13.77 -12.67
CA SER A 44 4.50 14.35 -11.90
C SER A 44 4.42 13.88 -10.46
N LEU A 45 5.56 13.53 -9.88
CA LEU A 45 5.67 13.18 -8.46
C LEU A 45 6.50 14.27 -7.79
N ASP A 46 6.15 14.64 -6.56
CA ASP A 46 6.85 15.63 -5.72
C ASP A 46 6.76 17.10 -6.16
N LYS A 47 6.34 17.37 -7.40
CA LYS A 47 6.29 18.72 -7.96
C LYS A 47 5.02 18.94 -8.74
N GLU A 48 4.46 20.14 -8.63
CA GLU A 48 3.39 20.57 -9.50
C GLU A 48 3.89 20.74 -10.94
N ASN A 49 3.04 20.33 -11.87
CA ASN A 49 3.19 20.53 -13.30
C ASN A 49 1.79 20.74 -13.89
N ALA A 50 1.55 21.91 -14.49
CA ALA A 50 0.23 22.30 -14.98
C ALA A 50 -0.31 21.38 -16.10
N ASP A 51 0.58 20.67 -16.79
CA ASP A 51 0.23 19.81 -17.93
C ASP A 51 0.14 18.32 -17.54
N ALA A 52 0.32 17.98 -16.26
CA ALA A 52 0.38 16.61 -15.77
C ALA A 52 -0.52 16.39 -14.54
N VAL A 53 -0.87 15.13 -14.28
CA VAL A 53 -1.48 14.75 -13.01
C VAL A 53 -0.37 14.66 -11.97
N CYS A 54 -0.47 15.42 -10.89
CA CYS A 54 0.60 15.47 -9.88
C CYS A 54 0.18 14.76 -8.60
N PHE A 55 1.11 14.03 -7.99
CA PHE A 55 0.97 13.45 -6.66
C PHE A 55 2.06 14.01 -5.74
N MET A 56 1.65 14.65 -4.67
CA MET A 56 2.55 15.29 -3.72
C MET A 56 2.28 14.80 -2.30
N ILE A 57 3.37 14.56 -1.56
CA ILE A 57 3.33 14.16 -0.15
C ILE A 57 3.96 15.31 0.64
N GLY A 58 3.12 15.98 1.44
CA GLY A 58 3.50 17.04 2.36
C GLY A 58 3.44 16.60 3.82
N ASP A 59 3.58 17.56 4.73
CA ASP A 59 3.56 17.30 6.18
C ASP A 59 2.14 16.96 6.63
N GLY A 60 1.86 15.66 6.73
CA GLY A 60 0.56 15.14 7.21
C GLY A 60 -0.58 15.19 6.18
N ASN A 61 -0.28 15.50 4.92
CA ASN A 61 -1.26 15.52 3.83
C ASN A 61 -0.71 14.96 2.51
N PHE A 62 -1.63 14.56 1.65
CA PHE A 62 -1.38 14.12 0.28
C PHE A 62 -2.17 15.03 -0.65
N SER A 63 -1.55 15.55 -1.70
CA SER A 63 -2.21 16.47 -2.62
C SER A 63 -2.17 15.91 -4.03
N VAL A 64 -3.33 15.95 -4.69
CA VAL A 64 -3.50 15.51 -6.09
C VAL A 64 -4.07 16.66 -6.89
N CYS A 65 -3.36 17.08 -7.94
CA CYS A 65 -3.85 18.04 -8.91
C CYS A 65 -3.84 17.44 -10.32
N GLY A 66 -4.86 17.76 -11.11
CA GLY A 66 -5.06 17.20 -12.44
C GLY A 66 -4.50 18.09 -13.55
N ARG A 67 -4.57 17.58 -14.78
CA ARG A 67 -4.14 18.35 -15.96
C ARG A 67 -5.01 19.59 -16.13
N ALA A 68 -4.44 20.66 -16.70
CA ALA A 68 -5.18 21.84 -17.13
C ALA A 68 -5.96 22.58 -16.02
N LYS A 69 -5.39 22.62 -14.80
CA LYS A 69 -5.97 23.31 -13.62
C LYS A 69 -7.26 22.70 -13.07
N GLU A 70 -7.46 21.39 -13.24
CA GLU A 70 -8.38 20.70 -12.35
C GLU A 70 -8.05 21.02 -10.88
N ALA A 71 -9.09 21.20 -10.06
CA ALA A 71 -8.91 21.60 -8.68
C ALA A 71 -7.96 20.63 -7.96
N SER A 72 -6.96 21.21 -7.29
CA SER A 72 -6.14 20.46 -6.35
C SER A 72 -7.03 19.95 -5.22
N LYS A 73 -6.82 18.71 -4.83
CA LYS A 73 -7.55 18.06 -3.73
C LYS A 73 -6.55 17.52 -2.74
N ASP A 74 -6.69 17.97 -1.50
CA ASP A 74 -5.91 17.48 -0.38
C ASP A 74 -6.63 16.32 0.31
N HIS A 75 -5.85 15.33 0.72
CA HIS A 75 -6.29 14.11 1.37
C HIS A 75 -5.45 13.87 2.61
N HIS A 76 -6.09 13.40 3.69
CA HIS A 76 -5.39 12.95 4.89
C HIS A 76 -5.07 11.45 4.87
N ASN A 77 -5.58 10.73 3.87
CA ASN A 77 -5.39 9.28 3.72
C ASN A 77 -4.72 8.99 2.38
N ILE A 78 -3.58 8.29 2.42
CA ILE A 78 -2.82 7.89 1.23
C ILE A 78 -3.66 7.06 0.26
N TYR A 79 -4.55 6.21 0.77
CA TYR A 79 -5.42 5.40 -0.07
C TYR A 79 -6.31 6.27 -0.96
N HIS A 80 -6.98 7.27 -0.37
CA HIS A 80 -7.86 8.16 -1.12
C HIS A 80 -7.08 9.02 -2.12
N ALA A 81 -5.88 9.45 -1.75
CA ALA A 81 -5.01 10.20 -2.66
C ALA A 81 -4.59 9.33 -3.86
N VAL A 82 -4.26 8.06 -3.63
CA VAL A 82 -3.82 7.14 -4.68
C VAL A 82 -4.97 6.77 -5.62
N CYS A 83 -6.18 6.56 -5.10
CA CYS A 83 -7.38 6.41 -5.94
C CYS A 83 -7.57 7.65 -6.83
N ASP A 84 -7.61 8.84 -6.22
CA ASP A 84 -7.78 10.11 -6.97
C ASP A 84 -6.71 10.30 -8.04
N PHE A 85 -5.46 9.95 -7.74
CA PHE A 85 -4.36 10.03 -8.69
C PHE A 85 -4.53 9.07 -9.87
N PHE A 86 -4.81 7.80 -9.61
CA PHE A 86 -4.98 6.81 -10.67
C PHE A 86 -6.26 7.07 -11.48
N ASP A 87 -7.35 7.49 -10.86
CA ASP A 87 -8.58 7.88 -11.56
C ASP A 87 -8.33 9.04 -12.55
N ARG A 88 -7.45 9.99 -12.20
CA ARG A 88 -7.07 11.09 -13.10
C ARG A 88 -6.06 10.68 -14.17
N ILE A 89 -5.25 9.65 -13.93
CA ILE A 89 -4.28 9.14 -14.91
C ILE A 89 -4.91 8.20 -15.92
N TYR A 90 -5.78 7.30 -15.46
CA TYR A 90 -6.39 6.27 -16.27
C TYR A 90 -7.79 6.70 -16.67
N GLU A 91 -8.02 6.85 -17.97
CA GLU A 91 -9.35 7.14 -18.54
C GLU A 91 -10.32 5.94 -18.46
N ASN A 92 -9.89 4.81 -17.88
CA ASN A 92 -10.65 3.57 -17.74
C ASN A 92 -10.64 3.13 -16.27
N GLU A 93 -11.84 2.99 -15.70
CA GLU A 93 -12.09 2.57 -14.33
C GLU A 93 -11.46 1.23 -13.98
N GLU A 94 -11.51 0.24 -14.88
CA GLU A 94 -10.91 -1.09 -14.67
C GLU A 94 -9.39 -1.00 -14.52
N LYS A 95 -8.74 -0.13 -15.32
CA LYS A 95 -7.29 0.11 -15.21
C LYS A 95 -6.91 0.86 -13.95
N ALA A 96 -7.74 1.82 -13.54
CA ALA A 96 -7.55 2.53 -12.28
C ALA A 96 -7.64 1.56 -11.09
N GLU A 97 -8.63 0.66 -11.09
CA GLU A 97 -8.80 -0.37 -10.06
C GLU A 97 -7.62 -1.36 -10.02
N GLU A 98 -7.13 -1.80 -11.18
CA GLU A 98 -5.93 -2.65 -11.27
C GLU A 98 -4.67 -1.94 -10.73
N ALA A 99 -4.49 -0.65 -11.03
CA ALA A 99 -3.39 0.16 -10.53
C ALA A 99 -3.45 0.36 -9.00
N VAL A 100 -4.64 0.70 -8.47
CA VAL A 100 -4.89 0.80 -7.02
C VAL A 100 -4.61 -0.54 -6.34
N THR A 101 -5.08 -1.65 -6.92
CA THR A 101 -4.88 -2.99 -6.37
C THR A 101 -3.39 -3.36 -6.30
N ARG A 102 -2.61 -3.10 -7.37
CA ARG A 102 -1.16 -3.34 -7.38
C ARG A 102 -0.43 -2.47 -6.35
N PHE A 103 -0.81 -1.20 -6.25
CA PHE A 103 -0.28 -0.29 -5.25
C PHE A 103 -0.56 -0.82 -3.84
N LEU A 104 -1.80 -1.20 -3.54
CA LEU A 104 -2.18 -1.77 -2.25
C LEU A 104 -1.38 -3.04 -1.94
N ILE A 105 -1.27 -3.98 -2.88
CA ILE A 105 -0.49 -5.22 -2.68
C ILE A 105 0.97 -4.91 -2.31
N ARG A 106 1.62 -3.96 -3.00
CA ARG A 106 3.00 -3.55 -2.71
C ARG A 106 3.14 -2.71 -1.44
N THR A 107 2.05 -2.08 -1.00
CA THR A 107 2.02 -1.29 0.23
C THR A 107 1.45 -2.05 1.44
N LEU A 108 0.97 -3.29 1.27
CA LEU A 108 0.61 -4.17 2.39
C LEU A 108 1.83 -4.47 3.29
N ASP A 109 3.03 -4.45 2.71
CA ASP A 109 4.29 -4.67 3.42
C ASP A 109 4.89 -3.42 4.08
N LEU A 110 4.33 -2.23 3.83
CA LEU A 110 4.84 -0.95 4.35
C LEU A 110 4.94 -0.84 5.87
N PRO A 111 4.05 -1.46 6.68
CA PRO A 111 4.23 -1.52 8.13
C PRO A 111 5.55 -2.20 8.55
N ALA A 112 6.18 -3.00 7.68
CA ALA A 112 7.47 -3.63 7.92
C ALA A 112 8.67 -2.82 7.39
N LEU A 113 8.46 -1.91 6.43
CA LEU A 113 9.53 -1.08 5.84
C LEU A 113 9.77 0.22 6.61
N MET A 114 8.77 0.74 7.32
CA MET A 114 8.88 2.04 7.98
C MET A 114 9.05 2.02 9.48
N LYS A 115 8.72 0.92 10.16
CA LYS A 115 9.04 0.68 11.57
C LYS A 115 9.20 -0.81 11.78
N LYS A 116 9.91 -1.20 12.85
CA LYS A 116 9.80 -2.57 13.38
C LYS A 116 8.30 -2.87 13.58
N PRO A 117 7.69 -3.83 12.86
CA PRO A 117 6.25 -4.06 12.91
C PRO A 117 5.86 -4.38 14.36
N SER A 118 4.78 -3.81 14.88
CA SER A 118 4.37 -4.12 16.27
C SER A 118 4.19 -5.63 16.44
N ARG A 119 4.83 -6.20 17.47
CA ARG A 119 4.75 -7.64 17.79
C ARG A 119 3.31 -8.13 17.86
N SER A 120 2.40 -7.33 18.44
CA SER A 120 0.99 -7.69 18.53
C SER A 120 0.31 -7.68 17.17
N MET A 121 0.55 -6.65 16.34
CA MET A 121 -0.07 -6.57 15.01
C MET A 121 0.45 -7.66 14.08
N LEU A 122 1.74 -8.00 14.15
CA LEU A 122 2.31 -9.07 13.35
C LEU A 122 1.73 -10.43 13.76
N ARG A 123 1.53 -10.67 15.06
CA ARG A 123 0.80 -11.86 15.55
C ARG A 123 -0.64 -11.89 15.05
N ASP A 124 -1.36 -10.78 15.15
CA ASP A 124 -2.77 -10.71 14.71
C ASP A 124 -2.88 -10.98 13.20
N GLN A 125 -1.95 -10.47 12.40
CA GLN A 125 -1.88 -10.74 10.97
C GLN A 125 -1.55 -12.21 10.65
N ILE A 126 -0.60 -12.81 11.38
CA ILE A 126 -0.28 -14.24 11.26
C ILE A 126 -1.52 -15.08 11.58
N CYS A 127 -2.17 -14.82 12.72
CA CYS A 127 -3.37 -15.54 13.14
C CYS A 127 -4.48 -15.44 12.11
N LYS A 128 -4.79 -14.23 11.65
CA LYS A 128 -5.84 -14.01 10.64
C LYS A 128 -5.50 -14.69 9.30
N CYS A 129 -4.25 -14.60 8.85
CA CYS A 129 -3.83 -15.26 7.63
C CYS A 129 -3.91 -16.79 7.75
N GLN A 130 -3.52 -17.34 8.91
CA GLN A 130 -3.64 -18.77 9.21
C GLN A 130 -5.11 -19.23 9.20
N GLU A 131 -6.02 -18.47 9.81
CA GLU A 131 -7.45 -18.75 9.77
C GLU A 131 -8.00 -18.78 8.34
N GLU A 132 -7.60 -17.81 7.52
CA GLU A 132 -8.01 -17.74 6.11
C GLU A 132 -7.43 -18.90 5.28
N VAL A 133 -6.18 -19.30 5.53
CA VAL A 133 -5.56 -20.49 4.92
C VAL A 133 -6.36 -21.74 5.29
N ASN A 134 -6.64 -21.94 6.58
CA ASN A 134 -7.38 -23.10 7.05
C ASN A 134 -8.80 -23.15 6.47
N ALA A 135 -9.51 -22.01 6.42
CA ALA A 135 -10.85 -21.94 5.83
C ALA A 135 -10.83 -22.27 4.34
N LEU A 136 -9.82 -21.79 3.61
CA LEU A 136 -9.68 -22.05 2.17
C LEU A 136 -9.29 -23.51 1.89
N GLU A 137 -8.45 -24.11 2.72
CA GLU A 137 -8.14 -25.55 2.66
C GLU A 137 -9.39 -26.41 2.88
N GLU A 138 -10.23 -26.06 3.86
CA GLU A 138 -11.49 -26.76 4.11
C GLU A 138 -12.50 -26.56 2.97
N LYS A 139 -12.48 -25.41 2.30
CA LYS A 139 -13.32 -25.16 1.13
C LYS A 139 -12.87 -26.01 -0.06
N ILE A 140 -11.57 -25.99 -0.39
CA ILE A 140 -10.99 -26.74 -1.52
C ILE A 140 -11.19 -28.25 -1.35
N LYS A 141 -11.13 -28.77 -0.11
CA LYS A 141 -11.42 -30.18 0.18
C LYS A 141 -12.84 -30.59 -0.22
N LYS A 142 -13.81 -29.67 -0.15
CA LYS A 142 -15.21 -29.91 -0.50
C LYS A 142 -15.45 -29.67 -1.99
N GLU A 143 -14.93 -28.55 -2.50
CA GLU A 143 -15.16 -28.07 -3.87
C GLU A 143 -13.83 -27.53 -4.44
N PRO A 144 -13.02 -28.37 -5.10
CA PRO A 144 -11.73 -27.94 -5.61
C PRO A 144 -11.88 -27.09 -6.86
N GLU A 145 -11.55 -25.80 -6.73
CA GLU A 145 -11.46 -24.85 -7.84
C GLU A 145 -10.03 -24.36 -8.04
N LYS A 146 -9.54 -24.33 -9.29
CA LYS A 146 -8.18 -23.85 -9.63
C LYS A 146 -7.88 -22.43 -9.12
N LYS A 147 -8.89 -21.56 -9.08
CA LYS A 147 -8.75 -20.18 -8.57
C LYS A 147 -8.46 -20.17 -7.06
N GLU A 148 -9.10 -21.07 -6.32
CA GLU A 148 -8.94 -21.19 -4.87
C GLU A 148 -7.59 -21.82 -4.51
N GLU A 149 -7.15 -22.82 -5.27
CA GLU A 149 -5.81 -23.41 -5.13
C GLU A 149 -4.68 -22.39 -5.35
N ALA A 150 -4.85 -21.51 -6.36
CA ALA A 150 -3.91 -20.41 -6.61
C ALA A 150 -3.91 -19.40 -5.45
N MET A 151 -5.11 -19.03 -4.96
CA MET A 151 -5.25 -18.15 -3.79
C MET A 151 -4.64 -18.75 -2.52
N LEU A 152 -4.81 -20.06 -2.30
CA LEU A 152 -4.22 -20.78 -1.17
C LEU A 152 -2.69 -20.74 -1.24
N SER A 153 -2.12 -20.95 -2.42
CA SER A 153 -0.67 -20.87 -2.63
C SER A 153 -0.12 -19.49 -2.29
N LEU A 154 -0.80 -18.43 -2.72
CA LEU A 154 -0.43 -17.05 -2.40
C LEU A 154 -0.52 -16.76 -0.90
N LYS A 155 -1.60 -17.19 -0.23
CA LYS A 155 -1.76 -17.01 1.22
C LYS A 155 -0.68 -17.74 2.03
N ARG A 156 -0.28 -18.95 1.61
CA ARG A 156 0.82 -19.69 2.24
C ARG A 156 2.17 -18.98 2.11
N ILE A 157 2.45 -18.41 0.94
CA ILE A 157 3.67 -17.59 0.73
C ILE A 157 3.64 -16.35 1.63
N TYR A 158 2.50 -15.66 1.69
CA TYR A 158 2.34 -14.48 2.54
C TYR A 158 2.53 -14.82 4.03
N LEU A 159 1.89 -15.88 4.51
CA LEU A 159 2.04 -16.39 5.88
C LEU A 159 3.51 -16.72 6.22
N LYS A 160 4.23 -17.39 5.30
CA LYS A 160 5.66 -17.66 5.45
C LYS A 160 6.45 -16.37 5.62
N GLY A 161 6.17 -15.35 4.81
CA GLY A 161 6.80 -14.04 4.92
C GLY A 161 6.51 -13.32 6.24
N LEU A 162 5.28 -13.44 6.77
CA LEU A 162 4.93 -12.89 8.08
C LEU A 162 5.69 -13.60 9.21
N ASN A 163 5.81 -14.92 9.16
CA ASN A 163 6.55 -15.72 10.15
C ASN A 163 8.06 -15.42 10.10
N GLU A 164 8.65 -15.31 8.91
CA GLU A 164 10.05 -14.91 8.75
C GLU A 164 10.31 -13.49 9.30
N LYS A 165 9.37 -12.56 9.11
CA LYS A 165 9.44 -11.23 9.74
C LYS A 165 9.37 -11.33 11.27
N MET A 166 8.50 -12.18 11.80
CA MET A 166 8.34 -12.38 13.24
C MET A 166 9.63 -12.95 13.88
N GLU A 167 10.24 -13.93 13.23
CA GLU A 167 11.53 -14.49 13.63
C GLU A 167 12.64 -13.43 13.52
N ARG A 168 12.75 -12.72 12.39
CA ARG A 168 13.79 -11.73 12.14
C ARG A 168 13.77 -10.56 13.12
N TYR A 169 12.60 -10.06 13.48
CA TYR A 169 12.48 -8.87 14.33
C TYR A 169 12.29 -9.19 15.82
N PHE A 170 11.76 -10.36 16.16
CA PHE A 170 11.38 -10.71 17.54
C PHE A 170 11.96 -12.05 18.05
N GLY A 171 12.62 -12.84 17.20
CA GLY A 171 13.18 -14.14 17.58
C GLY A 171 12.11 -15.18 17.90
N GLU A 172 10.91 -15.02 17.34
CA GLU A 172 9.76 -15.89 17.60
C GLU A 172 9.37 -16.67 16.36
N THR A 173 9.33 -17.99 16.49
CA THR A 173 8.62 -18.88 15.58
C THR A 173 7.18 -19.04 16.05
N VAL A 174 6.23 -18.65 15.21
CA VAL A 174 4.78 -18.81 15.42
C VAL A 174 4.26 -19.93 14.53
#